data_AF-A0A6A4QA86-F1
#
_entry.id   AF-A0A6A4QA86-F1
#
_cell.length_a   1.000
_cell.length_b   1.000
_cell.length_c   1.000
_cell.angle_alpha   90.00
_cell.angle_beta   90.00
_cell.angle_gamma   90.00
#
_symmetry.space_group_name_H-M   'P 1'
#
loop_
_entity.id
_entity.type
_entity.pdbx_description
1 polymer ?
#
loop_
_entity_poly.entity_id
_entity_poly.type
_entity_poly.pdbx_seq_one_letter_code
_entity_poly.pdbx_strand_id
1 'polypeptide(L)'
;MENGPDECQLNSLETCALNIWPDVNKQYALIYCFEFLVIEGRSKKWQNCFDQLDLPEDPILNCLIIGNGTELGKKYINEIALLYPPLSFVPWVEVNNEPIGEDFANFTYYVCKAYRGIAAPEACNHS
;
A
#
# COMPACT_ATOMS: atom_id res chain seq x y z
N MET A 1 7.33 8.78 11.44
CA MET A 1 6.10 8.00 11.60
C MET A 1 5.14 8.90 12.32
N GLU A 2 4.22 9.49 11.57
CA GLU A 2 3.45 10.65 11.98
C GLU A 2 2.26 10.29 12.88
N ASN A 3 1.80 9.03 12.91
CA ASN A 3 0.52 8.64 13.52
C ASN A 3 0.61 7.59 14.64
N GLY A 4 1.80 7.34 15.21
CA GLY A 4 1.96 6.58 16.47
C GLY A 4 2.18 5.06 16.32
N PRO A 5 2.10 4.30 17.43
CA PRO A 5 2.51 2.89 17.46
C PRO A 5 1.58 1.95 16.68
N ASP A 6 0.29 2.26 16.59
CA ASP A 6 -0.69 1.44 15.86
C ASP A 6 -0.42 1.50 14.34
N GLU A 7 -0.10 2.69 13.79
CA GLU A 7 0.34 2.86 12.39
C GLU A 7 1.62 2.04 12.11
N CYS A 8 2.58 2.07 13.04
CA CYS A 8 3.81 1.31 12.87
C CYS A 8 3.59 -0.21 12.79
N GLN A 9 2.64 -0.71 13.59
CA GLN A 9 2.27 -2.12 13.56
C GLN A 9 1.64 -2.50 12.22
N LEU A 10 0.69 -1.71 11.73
CA LEU A 10 0.03 -1.96 10.45
C LEU A 10 1.01 -1.89 9.27
N ASN A 11 1.85 -0.85 9.20
CA ASN A 11 2.88 -0.75 8.15
C ASN A 11 3.80 -1.98 8.11
N SER A 12 4.11 -2.56 9.27
CA SER A 12 4.91 -3.79 9.36
C SER A 12 4.14 -5.02 8.87
N LEU A 13 2.86 -5.15 9.19
CA LEU A 13 1.99 -6.22 8.70
C LEU A 13 1.83 -6.16 7.18
N GLU A 14 1.60 -4.97 6.63
CA GLU A 14 1.46 -4.71 5.20
C GLU A 14 2.77 -5.01 4.45
N THR A 15 3.90 -4.56 5.00
CA THR A 15 5.24 -4.87 4.50
C THR A 15 5.47 -6.38 4.42
N CYS A 16 5.08 -7.13 5.47
CA CYS A 16 5.17 -8.58 5.47
C CYS A 16 4.23 -9.24 4.44
N ALA A 17 3.02 -8.72 4.25
CA ALA A 17 2.09 -9.21 3.24
C ALA A 17 2.66 -9.06 1.81
N LEU A 18 3.25 -7.90 1.52
CA LEU A 18 3.94 -7.64 0.25
C LEU A 18 5.14 -8.57 0.02
N ASN A 19 5.85 -8.92 1.09
CA ASN A 19 7.04 -9.77 1.01
C ASN A 19 6.70 -11.28 0.88
N ILE A 20 5.66 -11.75 1.56
CA ILE A 20 5.34 -13.18 1.64
C ILE A 20 4.47 -13.64 0.47
N TRP A 21 3.42 -12.88 0.15
CA TRP A 21 2.45 -13.33 -0.84
C TRP A 21 2.84 -12.82 -2.21
N PRO A 22 2.90 -13.67 -3.25
CA PRO A 22 3.09 -13.22 -4.63
C PRO A 22 1.78 -12.74 -5.27
N ASP A 23 0.64 -12.99 -4.64
CA ASP A 23 -0.69 -12.69 -5.15
C ASP A 23 -1.11 -11.26 -4.77
N VAL A 24 -1.08 -10.37 -5.77
CA VAL A 24 -1.42 -8.95 -5.61
C VAL A 24 -2.85 -8.75 -5.11
N ASN A 25 -3.80 -9.64 -5.44
CA ASN A 25 -5.17 -9.50 -4.97
C ASN A 25 -5.27 -9.76 -3.46
N LYS A 26 -4.52 -10.73 -2.95
CA LYS A 26 -4.47 -11.00 -1.50
C LYS A 26 -3.77 -9.89 -0.73
N GLN A 27 -2.65 -9.40 -1.27
CA GLN A 27 -1.94 -8.25 -0.72
C GLN A 27 -2.88 -7.04 -0.62
N TYR A 28 -3.50 -6.67 -1.74
CA TYR A 28 -4.37 -5.50 -1.83
C TYR A 28 -5.59 -5.62 -0.93
N ALA A 29 -6.25 -6.78 -0.89
CA ALA A 29 -7.41 -6.99 -0.03
C ALA A 29 -7.08 -6.81 1.46
N LEU A 30 -5.94 -7.35 1.91
CA LEU A 30 -5.51 -7.22 3.30
C LEU A 30 -5.16 -5.77 3.65
N ILE A 31 -4.34 -5.11 2.82
CA ILE A 31 -3.96 -3.69 3.01
C ILE A 31 -5.22 -2.82 3.03
N TYR A 32 -6.11 -2.99 2.07
CA TYR A 32 -7.37 -2.24 2.00
C TYR A 32 -8.22 -2.41 3.28
N CYS A 33 -8.29 -3.63 3.83
CA CYS A 33 -9.02 -3.87 5.07
C CYS A 33 -8.38 -3.15 6.27
N PHE A 34 -7.05 -3.15 6.38
CA PHE A 34 -6.36 -2.40 7.43
C PHE A 34 -6.60 -0.89 7.32
N GLU A 35 -6.43 -0.33 6.12
CA GLU A 35 -6.66 1.09 5.85
C GLU A 35 -8.10 1.50 6.19
N PHE A 36 -9.08 0.66 5.86
CA PHE A 36 -10.47 0.90 6.23
C PHE A 36 -10.67 0.91 7.76
N LEU A 37 -10.04 -0.01 8.49
CA LEU A 37 -10.08 0.01 9.95
C LEU A 37 -9.41 1.24 10.55
N VAL A 38 -8.34 1.78 9.94
CA VAL A 38 -7.71 3.04 10.36
C VAL A 38 -8.69 4.20 10.21
N ILE A 39 -9.36 4.30 9.05
CA ILE A 39 -10.38 5.33 8.77
C ILE A 39 -11.52 5.26 9.79
N GLU A 40 -11.95 4.06 10.19
CA GLU A 40 -13.00 3.88 11.20
C GLU A 40 -12.52 4.06 12.66
N GLY A 41 -11.23 4.34 12.90
CA GLY A 41 -10.67 4.43 14.25
C GLY A 41 -10.64 3.08 15.00
N ARG A 42 -10.55 1.98 14.24
CA ARG A 42 -10.63 0.58 14.70
C ARG A 42 -9.37 -0.23 14.39
N SER A 43 -8.24 0.42 14.09
CA SER A 43 -6.95 -0.20 13.74
C SER A 43 -6.53 -1.35 14.67
N LYS A 44 -6.85 -1.29 15.97
CA LYS A 44 -6.58 -2.36 16.95
C LYS A 44 -7.31 -3.68 16.70
N LYS A 45 -8.28 -3.71 15.78
CA LYS A 45 -9.03 -4.91 15.38
C LYS A 45 -8.50 -5.51 14.07
N TRP A 46 -7.25 -5.24 13.71
CA TRP A 46 -6.64 -5.68 12.46
C TRP A 46 -6.72 -7.20 12.26
N GLN A 47 -6.69 -8.02 13.32
CA GLN A 47 -6.86 -9.48 13.18
C GLN A 47 -8.14 -9.86 12.42
N ASN A 48 -9.22 -9.08 12.59
CA ASN A 48 -10.49 -9.35 11.92
C ASN A 48 -10.37 -9.38 10.40
N CYS A 49 -9.38 -8.68 9.81
CA CYS A 49 -9.17 -8.70 8.37
C CYS A 49 -8.75 -10.08 7.86
N PHE A 50 -7.98 -10.85 8.65
CA PHE A 50 -7.60 -12.21 8.27
C PHE A 50 -8.82 -13.12 8.22
N ASP A 51 -9.67 -13.06 9.25
CA ASP A 51 -10.91 -13.84 9.32
C ASP A 51 -11.89 -13.46 8.20
N GLN A 52 -12.08 -12.15 7.95
CA GLN A 52 -13.01 -11.65 6.94
C GLN A 52 -12.60 -12.02 5.51
N LEU A 53 -11.30 -12.10 5.26
CA LEU A 53 -10.74 -12.37 3.93
C LEU A 53 -10.38 -13.86 3.73
N ASP A 54 -10.57 -14.70 4.75
CA ASP A 54 -10.14 -16.11 4.76
C ASP A 54 -8.65 -16.24 4.42
N LEU A 55 -7.82 -15.38 5.04
CA LEU A 55 -6.37 -15.34 4.85
C LEU A 55 -5.63 -15.88 6.07
N PRO A 56 -4.53 -16.64 5.88
CA PRO A 56 -3.76 -17.16 7.01
C PRO A 56 -2.97 -16.04 7.69
N GLU A 57 -3.15 -15.89 9.01
CA GLU A 57 -2.43 -14.90 9.84
C GLU A 57 -0.98 -15.33 10.13
N ASP A 58 -0.75 -16.62 10.40
CA ASP A 58 0.54 -17.16 10.84
C ASP A 58 1.74 -16.78 9.95
N PRO A 59 1.68 -16.82 8.61
CA PRO A 59 2.81 -16.42 7.77
C PRO A 59 3.22 -14.96 8.02
N ILE A 60 2.25 -14.05 8.14
CA ILE A 60 2.51 -12.62 8.34
C ILE A 60 3.16 -12.39 9.70
N LEU A 61 2.61 -12.99 10.77
CA LEU A 61 3.19 -12.89 12.11
C LEU A 61 4.59 -13.48 12.20
N ASN A 62 4.83 -14.60 11.52
CA ASN A 62 6.17 -15.19 11.45
C ASN A 62 7.16 -14.25 10.74
N CYS A 63 6.73 -13.47 9.75
CA CYS A 63 7.61 -12.46 9.15
C CYS A 63 7.95 -11.31 10.12
N LEU A 64 7.03 -10.91 10.99
CA LEU A 64 7.34 -9.92 12.03
C LEU A 64 8.38 -10.43 13.03
N ILE A 65 8.26 -11.69 13.46
CA ILE A 65 9.09 -12.28 14.51
C ILE A 65 10.44 -12.76 13.97
N ILE A 66 10.44 -13.41 12.81
CA ILE A 66 11.58 -14.15 12.24
C ILE A 66 12.09 -13.48 10.96
N GLY A 67 11.19 -12.90 10.16
CA GLY A 67 11.42 -12.50 8.77
C GLY A 67 12.02 -11.11 8.54
N ASN A 68 12.75 -10.56 9.52
CA ASN A 68 13.42 -9.27 9.40
C ASN A 68 12.48 -8.09 9.04
N GLY A 69 11.29 -8.02 9.64
CA GLY A 69 10.35 -6.88 9.44
C GLY A 69 11.02 -5.50 9.54
N THR A 70 11.99 -5.35 10.45
CA THR A 70 12.84 -4.13 10.56
C THR A 70 13.70 -3.86 9.33
N GLU A 71 14.29 -4.89 8.71
CA GLU A 71 15.08 -4.70 7.48
C GLU A 71 14.20 -4.39 6.28
N LEU A 72 13.02 -5.01 6.20
CA LEU A 72 12.02 -4.67 5.19
C LEU A 72 11.55 -3.22 5.32
N GLY A 73 11.27 -2.76 6.55
CA GLY A 73 10.96 -1.36 6.82
C GLY A 73 12.09 -0.41 6.40
N LYS A 74 13.35 -0.74 6.72
CA LYS A 74 14.53 0.02 6.28
C LYS A 74 14.64 0.08 4.75
N LYS A 75 14.34 -1.02 4.06
CA LYS A 75 14.35 -1.08 2.60
C LYS A 75 13.37 -0.06 2.02
N TYR A 76 12.12 -0.04 2.48
CA TYR A 76 11.12 0.92 2.01
C TYR A 76 11.48 2.37 2.37
N ILE A 77 12.05 2.62 3.55
CA ILE A 77 12.57 3.95 3.92
C ILE A 77 13.64 4.41 2.93
N ASN A 78 14.56 3.52 2.54
CA ASN A 78 15.61 3.84 1.57
C ASN A 78 15.03 4.08 0.17
N GLU A 79 14.02 3.32 -0.26
CA GLU A 79 13.32 3.55 -1.53
C GLU A 79 12.64 4.93 -1.55
N ILE A 80 11.95 5.29 -0.47
CA ILE A 80 11.31 6.60 -0.31
C ILE A 80 12.36 7.74 -0.33
N ALA A 81 13.52 7.52 0.29
CA ALA A 81 14.60 8.51 0.32
C ALA A 81 15.23 8.78 -1.06
N LEU A 82 15.03 7.88 -2.04
CA LEU A 82 15.50 8.01 -3.41
C LEU A 82 14.51 8.72 -4.34
N LEU A 83 13.30 9.06 -3.86
CA LEU A 83 12.29 9.76 -4.65
C LEU A 83 12.82 11.12 -5.13
N TYR A 84 12.49 11.46 -6.37
CA TYR A 84 12.80 12.75 -6.96
C TYR A 84 11.54 13.37 -7.60
N PRO A 85 11.09 14.56 -7.12
CA PRO A 85 11.67 15.34 -6.04
C PRO A 85 11.50 14.65 -4.67
N PRO A 86 12.25 15.06 -3.63
CA PRO A 86 12.12 14.47 -2.30
C PRO A 86 10.68 14.50 -1.79
N LEU A 87 10.27 13.45 -1.07
CA LEU A 87 8.92 13.31 -0.52
C LEU A 87 8.51 14.55 0.28
N SER A 88 7.42 15.19 -0.15
CA SER A 88 6.90 16.41 0.49
C SER A 88 5.53 16.22 1.15
N PHE A 89 4.77 15.20 0.77
CA PHE A 89 3.47 14.85 1.34
C PHE A 89 3.13 13.38 1.04
N VAL A 90 2.13 12.84 1.75
CA VAL A 90 1.52 11.54 1.47
C VAL A 90 0.00 11.71 1.21
N PRO A 91 -0.63 10.88 0.36
CA PRO A 91 -0.03 9.80 -0.42
C PRO A 91 0.83 10.32 -1.59
N TRP A 92 1.97 9.67 -1.85
CA TRP A 92 2.82 9.93 -3.02
C TRP A 92 2.44 8.98 -4.14
N VAL A 93 2.03 9.53 -5.29
CA VAL A 93 1.59 8.73 -6.45
C VAL A 93 2.39 9.13 -7.68
N GLU A 94 2.91 8.12 -8.38
CA GLU A 94 3.63 8.27 -9.64
C GLU A 94 2.94 7.48 -10.75
N VAL A 95 2.88 8.07 -11.95
CA VAL A 95 2.47 7.38 -13.17
C VAL A 95 3.65 7.40 -14.14
N ASN A 96 4.21 6.23 -14.47
CA ASN A 96 5.42 6.10 -15.29
C ASN A 96 6.61 6.96 -14.79
N ASN A 97 6.88 6.92 -13.48
CA ASN A 97 7.93 7.71 -12.81
C ASN A 97 7.72 9.23 -12.84
N GLU A 98 6.55 9.71 -13.22
CA GLU A 98 6.17 11.11 -13.09
C GLU A 98 5.24 11.29 -11.87
N PRO A 99 5.64 12.08 -10.85
CA PRO A 99 4.79 12.34 -9.70
C PRO A 99 3.63 13.26 -10.09
N ILE A 100 2.41 12.89 -9.68
CA ILE A 100 1.19 13.65 -10.01
C ILE A 100 0.79 14.67 -8.94
N GLY A 101 1.53 14.74 -7.84
CA GLY A 101 1.38 15.79 -6.83
C GLY A 101 0.05 15.70 -6.06
N GLU A 102 -0.47 16.87 -5.69
CA GLU A 102 -1.75 17.01 -4.97
C GLU A 102 -2.96 16.54 -5.82
N ASP A 103 -2.77 16.30 -7.11
CA ASP A 103 -3.82 15.77 -8.00
C ASP A 103 -3.95 14.24 -7.93
N PHE A 104 -3.43 13.62 -6.86
CA PHE A 104 -3.44 12.17 -6.66
C PHE A 104 -4.84 11.54 -6.73
N ALA A 105 -5.88 12.29 -6.33
CA ALA A 105 -7.26 11.82 -6.42
C ALA A 105 -7.71 11.58 -7.87
N ASN A 106 -7.11 12.29 -8.83
CA ASN A 106 -7.36 12.16 -10.26
C ASN A 106 -6.42 11.15 -10.93
N PHE A 107 -5.76 10.24 -10.21
CA PHE A 107 -4.78 9.30 -10.79
C PHE A 107 -5.31 8.54 -12.02
N THR A 108 -6.62 8.24 -12.07
CA THR A 108 -7.24 7.55 -13.22
C THR A 108 -7.06 8.36 -14.52
N TYR A 109 -7.19 9.68 -14.47
CA TYR A 109 -6.91 10.58 -15.60
C TYR A 109 -5.49 10.39 -16.14
N TYR A 110 -4.51 10.40 -15.24
CA TYR A 110 -3.10 10.25 -15.60
C TYR A 110 -2.79 8.86 -16.16
N VAL A 111 -3.36 7.80 -15.58
CA VAL A 111 -3.23 6.42 -16.10
C VAL A 111 -3.81 6.32 -17.51
N CYS A 112 -5.01 6.86 -17.74
CA CYS A 112 -5.66 6.85 -19.04
C CYS A 112 -4.89 7.66 -20.09
N LYS A 113 -4.36 8.83 -19.71
CA LYS A 113 -3.49 9.65 -20.58
C LYS A 113 -2.18 8.94 -20.92
N ALA A 114 -1.63 8.15 -20.00
CA ALA A 114 -0.41 7.38 -20.19
C ALA A 114 -0.62 6.09 -21.01
N TYR A 115 -1.86 5.60 -21.12
CA TYR A 115 -2.19 4.37 -21.82
C TYR A 115 -1.87 4.47 -23.33
N ARG A 116 -1.10 3.50 -23.84
CA ARG A 116 -0.70 3.41 -25.26
C ARG A 116 -1.30 2.22 -25.99
N GLY A 117 -2.17 1.44 -25.34
CA GLY A 117 -2.85 0.31 -25.97
C GLY A 117 -3.93 0.77 -26.95
N ILE A 118 -4.29 -0.12 -27.87
CA ILE A 118 -5.22 0.18 -28.97
C ILE A 118 -6.66 0.37 -28.45
N ALA A 119 -7.06 -0.44 -27.48
CA ALA A 119 -8.39 -0.39 -26.88
C ALA A 119 -8.28 0.10 -25.44
N ALA A 120 -8.50 1.40 -25.24
CA ALA A 120 -8.55 1.96 -23.89
C ALA A 120 -9.70 1.34 -23.08
N PRO A 121 -9.50 1.08 -21.77
CA PRO A 121 -10.58 0.65 -20.89
C PRO A 121 -11.74 1.65 -20.89
N GLU A 122 -12.97 1.18 -20.67
CA GLU A 122 -14.17 2.04 -20.63
C GLU A 122 -14.05 3.17 -19.59
N ALA A 123 -13.38 2.91 -18.46
CA ALA A 123 -13.09 3.91 -17.45
C ALA A 123 -12.36 5.15 -18.00
N CYS A 124 -11.60 5.00 -19.09
CA CYS A 124 -10.89 6.09 -19.75
C CYS A 124 -11.78 6.97 -20.64
N ASN A 125 -13.03 6.59 -20.89
CA ASN A 125 -13.96 7.39 -21.70
C ASN A 125 -14.48 8.63 -20.94
N HIS A 126 -14.29 8.68 -19.62
CA HIS A 126 -14.73 9.76 -18.73
C HIS A 126 -13.55 10.50 -18.08
N SER A 127 -12.33 10.17 -18.48
CA SER A 127 -11.08 10.74 -17.97
C SER A 127 -10.71 12.03 -18.70
#